data_AF-A0A7W1LNG5-F1
#
_entry.id   AF-A0A7W1LNG5-F1
#
_cell.length_a   1.000
_cell.length_b   1.000
_cell.length_c   1.000
_cell.angle_alpha   90.00
_cell.angle_beta   90.00
_cell.angle_gamma   90.00
#
_symmetry.space_group_name_H-M   'P 1'
#
loop_
_entity.id
_entity.type
_entity.pdbx_description
1 polymer ?
#
loop_
_entity_poly.entity_id
_entity_poly.type
_entity_poly.pdbx_seq_one_letter_code
_entity_poly.pdbx_strand_id
1 'polypeptide(L)'
;MSSDLPGEPYADDADDADDLTEHGTDHEPLSPEEREDIVVDLSDLEVYRTLLEPTGIKGIVIDCPDCETMHHIGWALMQSNLRQLLDEGITGLHEPPYDPDPAEYVTWEYARGYTDGVVASESAID
;
A
#
# COMPACT_ATOMS: atom_id res chain seq x y z
N MET A 1 -30.33 -64.60 -1.75
CA MET A 1 -29.56 -64.50 -0.49
C MET A 1 -28.42 -63.54 -0.81
N SER A 2 -28.67 -62.23 -0.74
CA SER A 2 -28.58 -61.33 0.43
C SER A 2 -27.14 -61.06 0.88
N SER A 3 -26.93 -59.78 1.23
CA SER A 3 -25.70 -59.06 1.59
C SER A 3 -25.01 -58.44 0.37
N ASP A 4 -25.14 -57.16 0.04
CA ASP A 4 -25.34 -55.92 0.82
C ASP A 4 -24.46 -55.80 2.06
N LEU A 5 -23.24 -55.34 1.81
CA LEU A 5 -22.53 -54.43 2.70
C LEU A 5 -21.94 -53.34 1.78
N PRO A 6 -22.33 -52.06 1.88
CA PRO A 6 -21.53 -51.00 1.30
C PRO A 6 -20.24 -50.95 2.11
N GLY A 7 -19.13 -51.35 1.48
CA GLY A 7 -17.81 -51.08 2.03
C GLY A 7 -17.65 -49.56 2.11
N GLU A 8 -17.44 -49.04 3.32
CA GLU A 8 -16.90 -47.70 3.47
C GLU A 8 -15.41 -47.76 3.12
N PRO A 9 -14.98 -46.98 2.12
CA PRO A 9 -13.67 -46.36 2.22
C PRO A 9 -13.87 -44.85 2.13
N TYR A 10 -14.15 -44.19 3.26
CA TYR A 10 -13.49 -42.90 3.49
C TYR A 10 -12.02 -43.23 3.80
N ALA A 11 -11.30 -43.64 2.76
CA ALA A 11 -9.86 -43.70 2.74
C ALA A 11 -9.43 -42.43 2.02
N ASP A 12 -9.16 -41.40 2.83
CA ASP A 12 -7.98 -40.54 2.66
C ASP A 12 -7.68 -40.09 1.23
N ASP A 13 -8.49 -39.15 0.71
CA ASP A 13 -8.02 -38.18 -0.28
C ASP A 13 -7.91 -36.82 0.44
N ALA A 14 -7.04 -36.77 1.45
CA ALA A 14 -6.59 -35.52 2.07
C ALA A 14 -5.41 -34.90 1.29
N ASP A 15 -5.41 -35.03 -0.04
CA ASP A 15 -4.27 -34.67 -0.90
C ASP A 15 -4.71 -33.75 -2.07
N ASP A 16 -5.70 -32.90 -1.83
CA ASP A 16 -6.10 -31.79 -2.73
C ASP A 16 -6.34 -30.48 -1.95
N ALA A 17 -5.71 -30.34 -0.78
CA ALA A 17 -5.73 -29.10 0.02
C ALA A 17 -4.41 -28.30 -0.06
N ASP A 18 -3.45 -28.75 -0.88
CA ASP A 18 -2.14 -28.10 -1.03
C ASP A 18 -2.03 -27.26 -2.33
N ASP A 19 -3.01 -27.33 -3.24
CA ASP A 19 -2.99 -26.58 -4.52
C ASP A 19 -3.66 -25.18 -4.42
N LEU A 20 -4.00 -24.73 -3.21
CA LEU A 20 -4.49 -23.36 -2.98
C LEU A 20 -3.50 -22.47 -2.22
N THR A 21 -2.29 -22.97 -1.93
CA THR A 21 -1.24 -22.21 -1.24
C THR A 21 -0.06 -21.82 -2.14
N GLU A 22 -0.10 -22.10 -3.45
CA GLU A 22 0.95 -21.66 -4.39
C GLU A 22 0.81 -20.20 -4.84
N HIS A 23 0.09 -19.37 -4.09
CA HIS A 23 0.27 -17.91 -4.10
C HIS A 23 0.72 -17.43 -2.72
N GLY A 24 1.53 -18.25 -2.03
CA GLY A 24 2.42 -17.77 -0.98
C GLY A 24 3.42 -16.83 -1.63
N THR A 25 3.12 -15.55 -1.63
CA THR A 25 4.07 -14.52 -2.00
C THR A 25 5.23 -14.61 -1.00
N ASP A 26 6.30 -15.31 -1.36
CA ASP A 26 7.60 -15.29 -0.67
C ASP A 26 8.18 -13.87 -0.78
N HIS A 27 7.58 -12.92 -0.07
CA HIS A 27 8.16 -11.60 0.11
C HIS A 27 9.30 -11.74 1.13
N GLU A 28 10.54 -11.63 0.65
CA GLU A 28 11.72 -11.53 1.50
C GLU A 28 11.47 -10.40 2.51
N PRO A 29 11.76 -10.61 3.81
CA PRO A 29 11.63 -9.55 4.79
C PRO A 29 12.48 -8.34 4.39
N LEU A 30 11.90 -7.14 4.52
CA LEU A 30 12.60 -5.89 4.24
C LEU A 30 13.94 -5.82 4.96
N SER A 31 14.98 -5.45 4.21
CA SER A 31 16.30 -5.16 4.75
C SER A 31 16.25 -3.96 5.73
N PRO A 32 17.25 -3.82 6.63
CA PRO A 32 17.29 -2.70 7.55
C PRO A 32 17.26 -1.32 6.86
N GLU A 33 17.86 -1.20 5.68
CA GLU A 33 17.91 0.02 4.88
C GLU A 33 16.52 0.35 4.31
N GLU A 34 15.84 -0.62 3.68
CA GLU A 34 14.49 -0.44 3.15
C GLU A 34 13.48 -0.06 4.26
N ARG A 35 13.65 -0.64 5.45
CA ARG A 35 12.81 -0.27 6.62
C ARG A 35 13.06 1.17 7.06
N GLU A 36 14.32 1.63 7.05
CA GLU A 36 14.66 3.01 7.39
C GLU A 36 14.07 3.99 6.36
N ASP A 37 14.17 3.67 5.07
CA ASP A 37 13.59 4.47 3.98
C ASP A 37 12.07 4.61 4.15
N ILE A 38 11.35 3.53 4.45
CA ILE A 38 9.90 3.59 4.68
C ILE A 38 9.53 4.42 5.91
N VAL A 39 10.35 4.40 6.96
CA VAL A 39 10.15 5.24 8.15
C VAL A 39 10.35 6.71 7.82
N VAL A 40 11.32 7.03 6.97
CA VAL A 40 11.52 8.39 6.45
C VAL A 40 10.31 8.80 5.61
N ASP A 41 9.84 7.95 4.70
CA ASP A 41 8.66 8.22 3.87
C ASP A 41 7.38 8.44 4.71
N LEU A 42 7.20 7.67 5.78
CA LEU A 42 6.08 7.88 6.73
C LEU A 42 6.15 9.24 7.40
N SER A 43 7.36 9.70 7.74
CA SER A 43 7.59 11.00 8.38
C SER A 43 7.34 12.14 7.38
N ASP A 44 7.86 12.02 6.17
CA ASP A 44 7.64 12.95 5.06
C ASP A 44 6.14 13.07 4.72
N LEU A 45 5.44 11.93 4.63
CA LEU A 45 4.01 11.90 4.33
C LEU A 45 3.18 12.66 5.38
N GLU A 46 3.55 12.58 6.66
CA GLU A 46 2.88 13.34 7.73
C GLU A 46 3.07 14.85 7.56
N VAL A 47 4.27 15.29 7.19
CA VAL A 47 4.57 16.70 6.89
C VAL A 47 3.77 17.16 5.68
N TYR A 48 3.81 16.39 4.59
CA TYR A 48 3.10 16.72 3.34
C TYR A 48 1.61 16.88 3.59
N ARG A 49 1.01 15.90 4.28
CA ARG A 49 -0.40 15.96 4.68
C ARG A 49 -0.69 17.22 5.50
N THR A 50 0.11 17.50 6.51
CA THR A 50 -0.09 18.65 7.40
C THR A 50 -0.12 19.98 6.63
N LEU A 51 0.71 20.10 5.59
CA LEU A 51 0.81 21.31 4.78
C LEU A 51 -0.22 21.38 3.64
N LEU A 52 -0.59 20.25 3.03
CA LEU A 52 -1.38 20.20 1.80
C LEU A 52 -2.86 19.83 2.03
N GLU A 53 -3.19 19.04 3.04
CA GLU A 53 -4.58 18.74 3.41
C GLU A 53 -5.44 20.02 3.61
N PRO A 54 -4.98 21.08 4.30
CA PRO A 54 -5.78 22.30 4.45
C PRO A 54 -5.95 23.12 3.16
N THR A 55 -5.16 22.85 2.11
CA THR A 55 -5.28 23.54 0.81
C THR A 55 -6.28 22.87 -0.13
N GLY A 56 -6.85 21.73 0.28
CA GLY A 56 -7.82 20.94 -0.49
C GLY A 56 -7.23 19.69 -1.15
N ILE A 57 -5.93 19.43 -0.99
CA ILE A 57 -5.29 18.22 -1.52
C ILE A 57 -5.60 17.03 -0.60
N LYS A 58 -6.16 15.98 -1.17
CA LYS A 58 -6.64 14.78 -0.48
C LYS A 58 -5.62 13.64 -0.43
N GLY A 59 -4.57 13.71 -1.25
CA GLY A 59 -3.57 12.64 -1.30
C GLY A 59 -2.52 12.78 -2.39
N ILE A 60 -1.88 11.65 -2.70
CA ILE A 60 -0.82 11.53 -3.69
C ILE A 60 -1.34 10.80 -4.93
N VAL A 61 -0.83 11.18 -6.10
CA VAL A 61 -0.97 10.41 -7.34
C VAL A 61 0.33 9.67 -7.66
N ILE A 62 0.22 8.38 -7.97
CA ILE A 62 1.35 7.51 -8.33
C ILE A 62 1.09 6.93 -9.72
N ASP A 63 2.11 7.00 -10.58
CA ASP A 63 2.10 6.27 -11.85
C ASP A 63 2.53 4.82 -11.59
N CYS A 64 1.58 3.88 -11.68
CA CYS A 64 1.83 2.47 -11.40
C CYS A 64 2.10 1.73 -12.72
N PRO A 65 3.34 1.25 -12.95
CA PRO A 65 3.68 0.56 -14.19
C PRO A 65 2.93 -0.77 -14.35
N ASP A 66 2.60 -1.44 -13.25
CA ASP A 66 1.90 -2.73 -13.28
C ASP A 66 0.42 -2.60 -13.67
N CYS A 67 -0.21 -1.48 -13.31
CA CYS A 67 -1.63 -1.23 -13.58
C CYS A 67 -1.84 -0.35 -14.83
N GLU A 68 -0.77 0.16 -15.43
CA GLU A 68 -0.78 1.07 -16.60
C GLU A 68 -1.73 2.28 -16.41
N THR A 69 -1.89 2.73 -15.16
CA THR A 69 -2.81 3.82 -14.79
C THR A 69 -2.32 4.58 -13.56
N MET A 70 -2.85 5.79 -13.39
CA MET A 70 -2.56 6.67 -12.25
C MET A 70 -3.42 6.31 -11.04
N HIS A 71 -2.77 6.03 -9.91
CA HIS A 71 -3.41 5.73 -8.64
C HIS A 71 -3.52 6.99 -7.79
N HIS A 72 -4.75 7.41 -7.51
CA HIS A 72 -5.05 8.53 -6.63
C HIS A 72 -5.29 7.99 -5.21
N ILE A 73 -4.29 8.12 -4.34
CA ILE A 73 -4.26 7.49 -3.03
C ILE A 73 -4.43 8.56 -1.94
N GLY A 74 -5.52 8.49 -1.18
CA GLY A 74 -5.76 9.42 -0.09
C GLY A 74 -4.72 9.31 1.04
N TRP A 75 -4.50 10.39 1.79
CA TRP A 75 -3.47 10.45 2.84
C TRP A 75 -3.50 9.28 3.83
N ALA A 76 -4.68 8.96 4.35
CA ALA A 76 -4.84 7.87 5.33
C ALA A 76 -4.54 6.49 4.71
N LEU A 77 -4.91 6.29 3.44
CA LEU A 77 -4.65 5.04 2.74
C LEU A 77 -3.15 4.89 2.43
N MET A 78 -2.50 5.95 1.96
CA MET A 78 -1.05 5.93 1.71
C MET A 78 -0.27 5.63 3.00
N GLN A 79 -0.67 6.24 4.12
CA GLN A 79 -0.07 5.96 5.42
C GLN A 79 -0.30 4.50 5.85
N SER A 80 -1.50 3.96 5.63
CA SER A 80 -1.79 2.55 5.91
C SER A 80 -0.96 1.60 5.03
N ASN A 81 -0.73 1.96 3.77
CA ASN A 81 0.06 1.16 2.82
C ASN A 81 1.53 1.12 3.23
N LEU A 82 2.12 2.26 3.60
CA LEU A 82 3.50 2.31 4.08
C LEU A 82 3.69 1.54 5.41
N ARG A 83 2.71 1.61 6.32
CA ARG A 83 2.76 0.81 7.56
C ARG A 83 2.66 -0.69 7.29
N GLN A 84 1.73 -1.12 6.43
CA GLN A 84 1.64 -2.53 6.03
C GLN A 84 2.93 -2.99 5.34
N LEU A 85 3.51 -2.16 4.47
CA LEU A 85 4.79 -2.47 3.85
C LEU A 85 5.89 -2.67 4.91
N LEU A 86 5.96 -1.77 5.90
CA LEU A 86 6.94 -1.85 6.99
C LEU A 86 6.77 -3.10 7.88
N ASP A 87 5.52 -3.45 8.19
CA ASP A 87 5.19 -4.51 9.14
C ASP A 87 5.17 -5.91 8.47
N GLU A 88 4.61 -6.00 7.28
CA GLU A 88 4.27 -7.26 6.60
C GLU A 88 5.07 -7.47 5.31
N GLY A 89 5.83 -6.48 4.83
CA GLY A 89 6.58 -6.57 3.57
C GLY A 89 5.70 -6.52 2.32
N ILE A 90 4.41 -6.27 2.48
CA ILE A 90 3.43 -6.20 1.39
C ILE A 90 2.76 -4.83 1.35
N THR A 91 2.63 -4.27 0.16
CA THR A 91 1.84 -3.07 -0.06
C THR A 91 0.36 -3.43 0.02
N GLY A 92 -0.40 -2.68 0.82
CA GLY A 92 -1.83 -2.90 1.03
C GLY A 92 -2.67 -2.80 -0.24
N LEU A 93 -3.94 -3.19 -0.14
CA LEU A 93 -4.92 -3.27 -1.22
C LEU A 93 -4.88 -2.08 -2.20
N HIS A 94 -4.79 -2.43 -3.49
CA HIS A 94 -5.02 -1.53 -4.62
C HIS A 94 -6.52 -1.44 -4.89
N GLU A 95 -7.22 -0.51 -4.22
CA GLU A 95 -8.57 -0.17 -4.65
C GLU A 95 -8.65 1.33 -4.96
N PRO A 96 -8.81 1.70 -6.25
CA PRO A 96 -8.91 3.10 -6.61
C PRO A 96 -10.20 3.69 -6.03
N PRO A 97 -10.17 4.96 -5.57
CA PRO A 97 -11.40 5.67 -5.28
C PRO A 97 -12.31 5.68 -6.52
N TYR A 98 -13.61 5.57 -6.33
CA TYR A 98 -14.56 5.72 -7.42
C TYR A 98 -14.59 7.19 -7.87
N ASP A 99 -14.09 7.46 -9.08
CA ASP A 99 -14.09 8.77 -9.76
C ASP A 99 -13.37 9.89 -8.97
N PRO A 100 -12.04 9.79 -8.73
CA PRO A 100 -11.29 10.85 -8.05
C PRO A 100 -11.20 12.10 -8.93
N ASP A 101 -11.36 13.29 -8.34
CA ASP A 101 -10.99 14.53 -9.02
C ASP A 101 -9.46 14.65 -9.06
N PRO A 102 -8.82 14.61 -10.24
CA PRO A 102 -7.35 14.66 -10.34
C PRO A 102 -6.75 15.95 -9.79
N ALA A 103 -7.52 17.05 -9.69
CA ALA A 103 -7.06 18.31 -9.13
C ALA A 103 -6.85 18.25 -7.59
N GLU A 104 -7.39 17.22 -6.93
CA GLU A 104 -7.30 17.03 -5.48
C GLU A 104 -6.11 16.16 -5.07
N TYR A 105 -5.25 15.75 -6.00
CA TYR A 105 -4.09 14.90 -5.74
C TYR A 105 -2.84 15.46 -6.43
N VAL A 106 -1.68 15.23 -5.82
CA VAL A 106 -0.40 15.74 -6.31
C VAL A 106 0.65 14.64 -6.33
N THR A 107 1.71 14.80 -7.12
CA THR A 107 2.81 13.83 -7.09
C THR A 107 3.64 13.97 -5.82
N TRP A 108 4.43 12.96 -5.48
CA TRP A 108 5.36 13.03 -4.36
C TRP A 108 6.36 14.17 -4.51
N GLU A 109 6.89 14.37 -5.72
CA GLU A 109 7.85 15.44 -6.02
C GLU A 109 7.25 16.82 -5.81
N TYR A 110 5.98 17.01 -6.16
CA TYR A 110 5.28 18.26 -5.88
C TYR A 110 5.17 18.49 -4.37
N ALA A 111 4.76 17.47 -3.61
CA ALA A 111 4.58 17.59 -2.17
C ALA A 111 5.90 17.90 -1.44
N ARG A 112 6.99 17.25 -1.85
CA ARG A 112 8.35 17.52 -1.38
C ARG A 112 8.76 18.97 -1.69
N GLY A 113 8.65 19.40 -2.94
CA GLY A 113 9.02 20.74 -3.35
C GLY A 113 8.20 21.85 -2.70
N TYR A 114 6.90 21.60 -2.45
CA TYR A 114 6.04 22.51 -1.70
C TYR A 114 6.53 22.66 -0.26
N THR A 115 6.81 21.54 0.41
CA THR A 115 7.32 21.51 1.80
C THR A 115 8.66 22.24 1.92
N ASP A 116 9.60 21.97 1.00
CA ASP A 116 10.89 22.66 0.94
C ASP A 116 10.71 24.17 0.77
N GLY A 117 9.78 24.59 -0.08
CA GLY A 117 9.45 26.01 -0.30
C GLY A 117 8.88 26.69 0.93
N VAL A 118 8.01 26.01 1.69
CA VAL A 118 7.46 26.52 2.96
C VAL A 118 8.58 26.68 3.99
N VAL A 119 9.40 25.64 4.22
CA VAL A 119 10.49 25.65 5.20
C VAL A 119 11.52 26.75 4.89
N ALA A 120 11.90 26.89 3.62
CA ALA A 120 12.83 27.94 3.19
C ALA A 120 12.25 29.35 3.40
N SER A 121 10.94 29.53 3.21
CA SER A 121 10.26 30.81 3.40
C SER A 121 10.17 31.19 4.88
N GLU A 122 9.88 30.24 5.77
CA GLU A 122 9.86 30.49 7.22
C GLU A 122 11.26 30.81 7.75
N SER A 123 12.29 30.12 7.26
CA SER A 123 13.68 30.35 7.66
C SER A 123 14.27 31.67 7.16
N ALA A 124 13.62 32.32 6.17
CA ALA A 124 14.05 33.60 5.62
C ALA A 124 13.48 34.82 6.37
N ILE A 125 12.59 34.59 7.35
CA ILE A 125 11.92 35.64 8.14
C ILE A 125 12.54 35.77 9.55
N ASP A 126 13.52 34.92 9.90
CA ASP A 126 14.32 34.99 11.14
C ASP A 126 15.56 35.90 11.01
#